data_AF-I1CKL2-F1
#
_entry.id   AF-I1CKL2-F1
#
_cell.length_a   1.000
_cell.length_b   1.000
_cell.length_c   1.000
_cell.angle_alpha   90.00
_cell.angle_beta   90.00
_cell.angle_gamma   90.00
#
_symmetry.space_group_name_H-M   'P 1'
#
loop_
_entity.id
_entity.type
_entity.pdbx_description
1 polymer ?
#
loop_
_entity_poly.entity_id
_entity_poly.type
_entity_poly.pdbx_seq_one_letter_code
_entity_poly.pdbx_strand_id
1 'polypeptide(L)'
;MKRVPGVSRSTLSKYKDLYTPERTRGHAGRKTTISSTTKNYLKRELVNGSLKTAKSVWSYLNSIRHKIGYFGTVKMLHNMGFNAQIKKKKPLLKKCHMEARLKWAKAHKNWTEDDWRRMVFSDETKINV
;
A
#
# COMPACT_ATOMS: atom_id res chain seq x y z
N MET A 1 5.63 20.36 32.16
CA MET A 1 6.17 19.63 33.34
C MET A 1 6.63 20.66 34.35
N LYS A 2 6.04 20.67 35.56
CA LYS A 2 6.45 21.59 36.65
C LYS A 2 7.89 21.27 37.06
N ARG A 3 8.75 22.29 37.22
CA ARG A 3 10.13 22.10 37.70
C ARG A 3 10.10 21.85 39.21
N VAL A 4 10.78 20.79 39.65
CA VAL A 4 11.03 20.52 41.07
C VAL A 4 12.31 21.29 41.46
N PRO A 5 12.26 22.25 42.39
CA PRO A 5 13.45 22.98 42.84
C PRO A 5 14.48 22.03 43.46
N GLY A 6 15.78 22.26 43.21
CA GLY A 6 16.88 21.47 43.80
C GLY A 6 17.19 20.14 43.09
N VAL A 7 16.38 19.69 42.12
CA VAL A 7 16.65 18.45 41.38
C VAL A 7 17.07 18.77 39.94
N SER A 8 18.27 18.30 39.59
CA SER A 8 18.80 18.49 38.24
C SER A 8 17.96 17.73 37.19
N ARG A 9 17.89 18.27 35.96
CA ARG A 9 17.20 17.61 34.84
C ARG A 9 17.74 16.20 34.56
N SER A 10 19.05 15.98 34.77
CA SER A 10 19.67 14.67 34.57
C SER A 10 19.22 13.66 35.63
N THR A 11 19.03 14.09 36.89
CA THR A 11 18.46 13.25 37.95
C THR A 11 17.04 12.80 37.60
N LEU A 12 16.19 13.71 37.13
CA LEU A 12 14.83 13.36 36.68
C LEU A 12 14.82 12.42 35.47
N SER A 13 15.76 12.58 34.52
CA SER A 13 15.91 11.65 33.39
C SER A 13 16.28 10.25 33.85
N LYS A 14 17.25 10.11 34.76
CA LYS A 14 17.64 8.82 35.34
C LYS A 14 16.47 8.16 36.06
N TYR A 15 15.71 8.91 36.85
CA TYR A 15 14.51 8.42 37.52
C TYR A 15 13.45 7.98 36.51
N LYS A 16 13.23 8.74 35.45
CA LYS A 16 12.31 8.33 34.37
C LYS A 16 12.72 7.00 33.76
N ASP A 17 14.01 6.76 33.55
CA ASP A 17 14.53 5.50 33.01
C ASP A 17 14.40 4.35 34.04
N LEU A 18 14.52 4.63 35.35
CA LEU A 18 14.30 3.68 36.46
C LEU A 18 12.83 3.23 36.63
N TYR A 19 11.87 4.15 36.48
CA TYR A 19 10.44 3.89 36.68
C TYR A 19 9.68 3.54 35.38
N THR A 20 10.33 3.71 34.22
CA THR A 20 9.88 3.14 32.94
C THR A 20 10.98 2.23 32.36
N PRO A 21 11.42 1.21 33.11
CA PRO A 21 12.56 0.36 32.72
C PRO A 21 12.27 -0.47 31.46
N GLU A 22 11.00 -0.70 31.13
CA GLU A 22 10.60 -1.41 29.92
C GLU A 22 10.83 -0.61 28.62
N ARG A 23 11.12 0.68 28.73
CA ARG A 23 11.23 1.56 27.58
C ARG A 23 12.66 1.65 27.06
N THR A 24 13.07 0.67 26.26
CA THR A 24 14.32 0.76 25.51
C THR A 24 14.13 1.57 24.22
N ARG A 25 14.95 2.60 24.01
CA ARG A 25 15.15 3.13 22.65
C ARG A 25 16.06 2.15 21.93
N GLY A 26 15.51 1.37 21.02
CA GLY A 26 16.32 0.49 20.18
C GLY A 26 17.43 1.29 19.48
N HIS A 27 18.59 0.65 19.29
CA HIS A 27 19.70 1.26 18.55
C HIS A 27 19.22 1.67 17.15
N ALA A 28 19.72 2.82 16.68
CA ALA A 28 19.48 3.25 15.31
C ALA A 28 19.99 2.15 14.36
N GLY A 29 19.09 1.59 13.57
CA GLY A 29 19.44 0.58 12.59
C GLY A 29 20.33 1.14 11.47
N ARG A 30 20.79 0.25 10.59
CA ARG A 30 21.56 0.62 9.40
C ARG A 30 20.80 1.67 8.57
N LYS A 31 21.49 2.75 8.21
CA LYS A 31 20.94 3.77 7.29
C LYS A 31 20.53 3.12 5.97
N THR A 32 19.37 3.50 5.45
CA THR A 32 18.87 2.94 4.19
C THR A 32 19.69 3.45 3.01
N THR A 33 20.06 2.57 2.08
CA THR A 33 20.82 2.90 0.86
C THR A 33 20.12 3.94 -0.01
N ILE A 34 18.79 3.98 0.01
CA ILE A 34 17.96 4.88 -0.82
C ILE A 34 17.33 5.95 0.07
N SER A 35 17.43 7.22 -0.38
CA SER A 35 16.85 8.38 0.30
C SER A 35 15.31 8.33 0.30
N SER A 36 14.69 9.07 1.22
CA SER A 36 13.23 9.25 1.24
C SER A 36 12.72 9.90 -0.06
N THR A 37 13.46 10.86 -0.61
CA THR A 37 13.12 11.53 -1.88
C THR A 37 13.00 10.56 -3.04
N THR A 38 14.00 9.69 -3.23
CA THR A 38 13.97 8.68 -4.31
C THR A 38 12.83 7.68 -4.08
N LYS A 39 12.56 7.28 -2.83
CA LYS A 39 11.41 6.41 -2.49
C LYS A 39 10.07 7.07 -2.83
N ASN A 40 9.91 8.37 -2.55
CA ASN A 40 8.69 9.10 -2.87
C ASN A 40 8.45 9.20 -4.38
N TYR A 41 9.52 9.47 -5.14
CA TYR A 41 9.46 9.44 -6.60
C TYR A 41 9.04 8.06 -7.11
N LEU A 42 9.70 6.98 -6.64
CA LEU A 42 9.35 5.62 -7.04
C LEU A 42 7.91 5.26 -6.71
N LYS A 43 7.42 5.68 -5.53
CA LYS A 43 6.02 5.47 -5.12
C LYS A 43 5.07 6.10 -6.12
N ARG A 44 5.34 7.33 -6.57
CA ARG A 44 4.54 8.01 -7.59
C ARG A 44 4.58 7.29 -8.93
N GLU A 45 5.76 6.89 -9.40
CA GLU A 45 5.91 6.21 -10.70
C GLU A 45 5.26 4.81 -10.71
N LEU A 46 5.26 4.10 -9.58
CA LEU A 46 4.57 2.82 -9.40
C LEU A 46 3.06 2.98 -9.44
N VAL A 47 2.52 4.00 -8.76
CA VAL A 47 1.07 4.29 -8.74
C VAL A 47 0.58 4.75 -10.12
N ASN A 48 1.36 5.59 -10.80
CA ASN A 48 1.06 6.04 -12.16
C ASN A 48 1.22 4.91 -13.20
N GLY A 49 1.84 3.79 -12.85
CA GLY A 49 2.00 2.62 -13.73
C GLY A 49 3.13 2.75 -14.76
N SER A 50 4.01 3.74 -14.60
CA SER A 50 5.23 3.92 -15.41
C SER A 50 6.24 2.80 -15.11
N LEU A 51 6.49 2.54 -13.82
CA LEU A 51 7.27 1.39 -13.35
C LEU A 51 6.33 0.29 -12.91
N LYS A 52 6.32 -0.84 -13.62
CA LYS A 52 5.35 -1.94 -13.37
C LYS A 52 5.92 -3.10 -12.55
N THR A 53 7.23 -3.29 -12.59
CA THR A 53 7.88 -4.51 -12.07
C THR A 53 9.04 -4.14 -11.15
N ALA A 54 9.33 -4.97 -10.15
CA ALA A 54 10.53 -4.80 -9.33
C ALA A 54 11.82 -4.72 -10.16
N LYS A 55 11.88 -5.45 -11.28
CA LYS A 55 13.02 -5.41 -12.22
C LYS A 55 13.15 -4.06 -12.93
N SER A 56 12.04 -3.41 -13.31
CA SER A 56 12.09 -2.07 -13.91
C SER A 56 12.55 -1.02 -12.89
N VAL A 57 12.08 -1.14 -11.64
CA VAL A 57 12.54 -0.28 -10.53
C VAL A 57 14.04 -0.49 -10.27
N TRP A 58 14.51 -1.74 -10.25
CA TRP A 58 15.92 -2.06 -10.06
C TRP A 58 16.79 -1.48 -11.19
N SER A 59 16.36 -1.62 -12.44
CA SER A 59 17.05 -1.03 -13.59
C SER A 59 17.14 0.49 -13.50
N TYR A 60 16.07 1.15 -13.08
CA TYR A 60 16.05 2.60 -12.86
C TYR A 60 16.98 3.05 -11.71
N LEU A 61 17.00 2.30 -10.61
CA LEU A 61 17.91 2.60 -9.51
C LEU A 61 19.38 2.47 -9.93
N ASN A 62 19.70 1.47 -10.75
CA ASN A 62 21.04 1.31 -11.31
C ASN A 62 21.42 2.43 -12.28
N SER A 63 20.48 2.91 -13.10
CA SER A 63 20.76 4.02 -14.03
C SER A 63 21.09 5.32 -13.30
N ILE A 64 20.52 5.53 -12.11
CA ILE A 64 20.83 6.67 -11.22
C ILE A 64 22.06 6.39 -10.33
N ARG A 65 22.79 5.30 -10.60
CA ARG A 65 24.00 4.90 -9.87
C ARG A 65 23.77 4.55 -8.40
N HIS A 66 22.56 4.15 -8.02
CA HIS A 66 22.34 3.51 -6.72
C HIS A 66 22.86 2.07 -6.76
N LYS A 67 23.85 1.75 -5.92
CA LYS A 67 24.38 0.39 -5.76
C LYS A 67 23.43 -0.48 -4.92
N ILE A 68 22.35 -0.95 -5.51
CA ILE A 68 21.35 -1.82 -4.87
C ILE A 68 21.17 -3.12 -5.65
N GLY A 69 21.25 -4.25 -4.95
CA GLY A 69 20.92 -5.55 -5.54
C GLY A 69 19.42 -5.70 -5.78
N TYR A 70 19.03 -6.58 -6.71
CA TYR A 70 17.64 -6.85 -7.05
C TYR A 70 16.78 -7.21 -5.81
N PHE A 71 17.26 -8.12 -4.96
CA PHE A 71 16.56 -8.49 -3.72
C PHE A 71 16.43 -7.32 -2.73
N GLY A 72 17.41 -6.41 -2.71
CA GLY A 72 17.33 -5.18 -1.93
C GLY A 72 16.22 -4.26 -2.43
N THR A 73 16.03 -4.17 -3.75
CA THR A 73 14.92 -3.44 -4.37
C THR A 73 13.58 -4.08 -4.01
N VAL A 74 13.46 -5.41 -4.09
CA VAL A 74 12.23 -6.13 -3.70
C VAL A 74 11.89 -5.88 -2.23
N LYS A 75 12.85 -6.03 -1.32
CA LYS A 75 12.66 -5.74 0.12
C LYS A 75 12.25 -4.30 0.37
N MET A 76 12.88 -3.35 -0.34
CA MET A 76 12.51 -1.94 -0.26
C MET A 76 11.06 -1.71 -0.70
N LEU A 77 10.62 -2.33 -1.79
CA LEU A 77 9.25 -2.22 -2.29
C LEU A 77 8.23 -2.78 -1.29
N HIS A 78 8.51 -3.94 -0.68
CA HIS A 78 7.66 -4.49 0.38
C HIS A 78 7.58 -3.55 1.60
N ASN A 79 8.70 -2.98 2.03
CA ASN A 79 8.72 -1.99 3.12
C ASN A 79 7.96 -0.71 2.77
N MET A 80 7.80 -0.40 1.49
CA MET A 80 6.99 0.72 0.99
C MET A 80 5.50 0.34 0.82
N GLY A 81 5.11 -0.91 1.11
CA GLY A 81 3.75 -1.42 0.99
C GLY A 81 3.38 -1.98 -0.39
N PHE A 82 4.35 -2.17 -1.29
CA PHE A 82 4.11 -2.74 -2.61
C PHE A 82 4.31 -4.24 -2.60
N ASN A 83 3.27 -4.96 -3.03
CA ASN A 83 3.29 -6.41 -3.18
C ASN A 83 3.02 -6.79 -4.63
N ALA A 84 3.73 -7.82 -5.11
CA ALA A 84 3.44 -8.40 -6.41
C ALA A 84 2.12 -9.19 -6.34
N GLN A 85 1.22 -8.96 -7.28
CA GLN A 85 -0.04 -9.70 -7.39
C GLN A 85 -0.35 -10.03 -8.84
N ILE A 86 -0.95 -11.21 -9.04
CA ILE A 86 -1.50 -11.60 -10.33
C ILE A 86 -2.80 -10.83 -10.56
N LYS A 87 -2.89 -10.13 -11.69
CA LYS A 87 -4.13 -9.43 -12.06
C LYS A 87 -5.23 -10.45 -12.33
N LYS A 88 -6.37 -10.31 -11.64
CA LYS A 88 -7.56 -11.13 -11.90
C LYS A 88 -8.04 -10.88 -13.33
N LYS A 89 -8.34 -11.95 -14.08
CA LYS A 89 -8.97 -11.83 -15.40
C LYS A 89 -10.35 -11.18 -15.24
N LYS A 90 -10.63 -10.17 -16.04
CA LYS A 90 -11.91 -9.45 -16.05
C LYS A 90 -12.35 -9.24 -17.51
N PRO A 91 -13.66 -9.26 -17.80
CA PRO A 91 -14.15 -8.91 -19.12
C PRO A 91 -13.78 -7.46 -19.44
N LEU A 92 -13.45 -7.22 -20.71
CA LEU A 92 -13.13 -5.87 -21.17
C LEU A 92 -14.42 -5.02 -21.18
N LEU A 93 -14.45 -3.96 -20.37
CA LEU A 93 -15.57 -3.03 -20.33
C LEU A 93 -15.22 -1.78 -21.13
N LYS A 94 -15.99 -1.54 -22.20
CA LYS A 94 -15.98 -0.26 -22.91
C LYS A 94 -16.71 0.80 -22.10
N LYS A 95 -16.50 2.08 -22.43
CA LYS A 95 -17.16 3.22 -21.76
C LYS A 95 -18.69 3.08 -21.74
N CYS A 96 -19.30 2.71 -22.86
CA CYS A 96 -20.74 2.45 -22.96
C CYS A 96 -21.22 1.34 -22.00
N HIS A 97 -20.46 0.25 -21.86
CA HIS A 97 -20.81 -0.83 -20.94
C HIS A 97 -20.77 -0.36 -19.48
N MET A 98 -19.76 0.44 -19.11
CA MET A 98 -19.63 0.99 -17.75
C MET A 98 -20.79 1.94 -17.41
N GLU A 99 -21.16 2.80 -18.36
CA GLU A 99 -22.27 3.75 -18.20
C GLU A 99 -23.61 3.02 -18.05
N ALA A 100 -23.89 2.04 -18.91
CA ALA A 100 -25.12 1.25 -18.85
C ALA A 100 -25.23 0.48 -17.53
N ARG A 101 -24.15 -0.19 -17.11
CA ARG A 101 -24.10 -0.92 -15.83
C ARG A 101 -24.29 0.01 -14.64
N LEU A 102 -23.65 1.19 -14.64
CA LEU A 102 -23.79 2.16 -13.57
C LEU A 102 -25.21 2.73 -13.50
N LYS A 103 -25.81 3.05 -14.64
CA LYS A 103 -27.21 3.52 -14.72
C LYS A 103 -28.16 2.47 -14.15
N TRP A 104 -27.99 1.22 -14.57
CA TRP A 104 -28.80 0.10 -14.07
C TRP A 104 -28.63 -0.07 -12.55
N ALA A 105 -27.41 -0.13 -12.05
CA ALA A 105 -27.13 -0.27 -10.62
C ALA A 105 -27.70 0.89 -9.78
N LYS A 106 -27.64 2.13 -10.28
CA LYS A 106 -28.24 3.29 -9.61
C LYS A 106 -29.76 3.21 -9.56
N ALA A 107 -30.41 2.82 -10.65
CA ALA A 107 -31.86 2.69 -10.73
C ALA A 107 -32.40 1.61 -9.76
N HIS A 108 -31.61 0.56 -9.52
CA HIS A 108 -32.00 -0.59 -8.68
C HIS A 108 -31.33 -0.56 -7.30
N LYS A 109 -30.65 0.53 -6.92
CA LYS A 109 -29.89 0.63 -5.66
C LYS A 109 -30.76 0.46 -4.41
N ASN A 110 -31.97 0.99 -4.47
CA ASN A 110 -32.90 1.03 -3.33
C ASN A 110 -34.03 -0.01 -3.47
N TRP A 111 -33.88 -0.99 -4.37
CA TRP A 111 -34.88 -2.05 -4.53
C TRP A 111 -34.97 -2.91 -3.27
N THR A 112 -36.20 -3.20 -2.87
CA THR A 112 -36.52 -4.08 -1.74
C THR A 112 -36.47 -5.55 -2.17
N GLU A 113 -36.49 -6.47 -1.21
CA GLU A 113 -36.54 -7.91 -1.51
C GLU A 113 -37.74 -8.28 -2.39
N ASP A 114 -38.90 -7.67 -2.15
CA ASP A 114 -40.10 -7.92 -2.94
C ASP A 114 -39.99 -7.40 -4.39
N ASP A 115 -39.22 -6.33 -4.62
CA ASP A 115 -38.92 -5.86 -5.98
C ASP A 115 -38.03 -6.86 -6.72
N TRP A 116 -37.00 -7.42 -6.04
CA TRP A 116 -36.14 -8.44 -6.62
C TRP A 116 -36.88 -9.76 -6.91
N ARG A 117 -37.85 -10.14 -6.06
CA ARG A 117 -38.68 -11.34 -6.26
C ARG A 117 -39.50 -11.30 -7.55
N ARG A 118 -39.80 -10.11 -8.07
CA ARG A 118 -40.54 -9.94 -9.33
C ARG A 118 -39.64 -10.13 -10.56
N MET A 119 -38.31 -10.20 -10.38
CA MET A 119 -37.35 -10.25 -11.47
C MET A 119 -36.82 -11.68 -11.67
N VAL A 120 -36.92 -12.18 -12.90
CA VAL A 120 -36.38 -13.50 -13.28
C VAL A 120 -35.15 -13.29 -14.17
N PHE A 121 -34.04 -13.91 -13.81
CA PHE A 121 -32.81 -13.91 -14.60
C PHE A 121 -32.62 -15.26 -15.28
N SER A 122 -32.36 -15.26 -16.58
CA SER A 122 -31.94 -16.43 -17.35
C SER A 122 -30.57 -16.16 -17.97
N ASP A 123 -29.66 -17.13 -17.89
CA ASP A 123 -28.37 -17.10 -18.58
C ASP A 123 -28.09 -18.49 -19.17
N GLU A 124 -27.37 -18.52 -20.28
CA GLU A 124 -27.00 -19.76 -20.97
C GLU A 124 -25.51 -20.04 -20.80
N THR A 125 -25.17 -21.25 -20.37
CA THR A 125 -23.78 -21.68 -20.25
C THR A 125 -23.50 -22.90 -21.11
N LYS A 126 -22.38 -22.88 -21.84
CA LYS A 126 -21.95 -24.04 -22.62
C LYS A 126 -21.47 -25.17 -21.69
N ILE A 127 -22.08 -26.33 -21.79
CA ILE A 127 -21.63 -27.58 -21.15
C ILE A 127 -20.94 -28.41 -22.23
N ASN A 128 -19.65 -28.71 -22.04
CA ASN A 128 -18.96 -29.70 -22.85
C ASN A 128 -19.05 -31.03 -22.11
N VAL A 129 -19.85 -31.96 -22.62
CA VAL A 129 -19.90 -33.37 -22.18
C VAL A 129 -18.87 -34.17 -22.95
#